data_AF-A0A6A3ACE7-F1
#
_entry.id   AF-A0A6A3ACE7-F1
#
_cell.length_a   1.000
_cell.length_b   1.000
_cell.length_c   1.000
_cell.angle_alpha   90.00
_cell.angle_beta   90.00
_cell.angle_gamma   90.00
#
_symmetry.space_group_name_H-M   'P 1'
#
loop_
_entity.id
_entity.type
_entity.pdbx_description
1 polymer ?
#
loop_
_entity_poly.entity_id
_entity_poly.type
_entity_poly.pdbx_seq_one_letter_code
_entity_poly.pdbx_strand_id
1 'polypeptide(L)'
;MKVCLCSARVHYVGFRVFHLFTHLVTLAVTARKEEMTKCYPTVSEEYQKAVEKAKRKLRGLIAEKNCAPLMLRLAWHSAGTFDVKTRTGGPFGTMKQPAELAHGANNGLDIAVRLLEPIKEQFPILSYADFYQLAGVVAVEITGGPEIPFHPGREDKPHPPPEGRLPDATKGADHLRQVFGAQMGLSDQDIVALSGGHTLGRCHKERSGFEGPWTTNPLIFDNSYFKELLSGEKEGLLQLPTDKVLLSDPAFRPLVDKYAADEDAFFFDYAEAHLKLSELGFADA
;
A
#
# COMPACT_ATOMS: atom_id res chain seq x y z
N MET A 1 65.42 -26.46 55.89
CA MET A 1 64.29 -26.68 56.82
C MET A 1 63.05 -27.05 56.00
N LYS A 2 62.68 -28.33 56.03
CA LYS A 2 61.42 -28.88 55.56
C LYS A 2 60.40 -28.75 56.69
N VAL A 3 59.15 -28.38 56.40
CA VAL A 3 57.99 -29.07 57.00
C VAL A 3 56.90 -29.19 55.94
N CYS A 4 56.48 -30.43 55.76
CA CYS A 4 55.42 -30.98 54.93
C CYS A 4 54.22 -31.28 55.84
N LEU A 5 52.98 -31.26 55.32
CA LEU A 5 51.76 -32.01 55.72
C LEU A 5 50.56 -31.29 55.06
N CYS A 6 49.93 -31.74 53.98
CA CYS A 6 49.20 -33.00 53.71
C CYS A 6 47.91 -33.15 54.54
N SER A 7 46.76 -33.09 53.87
CA SER A 7 45.49 -33.83 54.11
C SER A 7 44.32 -33.04 53.46
N ALA A 8 43.82 -33.36 52.27
CA ALA A 8 43.02 -34.51 51.87
C ALA A 8 41.73 -34.69 52.69
N ARG A 9 40.59 -34.25 52.13
CA ARG A 9 39.34 -35.04 52.17
C ARG A 9 38.56 -34.87 50.87
N VAL A 10 38.53 -35.99 50.17
CA VAL A 10 37.65 -36.37 49.07
C VAL A 10 36.28 -36.70 49.66
N HIS A 11 35.19 -36.30 49.00
CA HIS A 11 34.09 -37.21 48.68
C HIS A 11 33.24 -36.68 47.52
N TYR A 12 33.43 -37.37 46.40
CA TYR A 12 32.55 -37.58 45.25
C TYR A 12 31.08 -37.80 45.62
N VAL A 13 30.16 -37.14 44.90
CA VAL A 13 29.02 -37.74 44.16
C VAL A 13 28.72 -36.75 43.02
N GLY A 14 29.04 -37.03 41.77
CA GLY A 14 28.21 -37.81 40.84
C GLY A 14 27.72 -36.86 39.73
N PHE A 15 28.44 -36.79 38.61
CA PHE A 15 28.16 -37.51 37.36
C PHE A 15 26.98 -36.94 36.54
N ARG A 16 27.35 -36.45 35.34
CA ARG A 16 26.54 -36.34 34.12
C ARG A 16 25.28 -35.47 34.18
N VAL A 17 25.33 -34.28 33.58
CA VAL A 17 24.71 -33.95 32.28
C VAL A 17 25.27 -32.58 31.86
N PHE A 18 26.38 -32.53 31.13
CA PHE A 18 26.90 -31.26 30.58
C PHE A 18 27.56 -31.50 29.23
N HIS A 19 26.88 -32.20 28.32
CA HIS A 19 27.34 -32.36 26.93
C HIS A 19 26.19 -32.65 25.95
N LEU A 20 25.03 -32.01 26.14
CA LEU A 20 23.93 -32.07 25.17
C LEU A 20 23.11 -30.76 25.12
N PHE A 21 23.76 -29.61 25.26
CA PHE A 21 23.09 -28.30 25.20
C PHE A 21 23.78 -27.28 24.27
N THR A 22 24.56 -27.77 23.30
CA THR A 22 25.23 -26.94 22.28
C THR A 22 24.95 -27.40 20.85
N HIS A 23 23.91 -28.21 20.63
CA HIS A 23 23.44 -28.64 19.29
C HIS A 23 21.95 -28.38 19.02
N LEU A 24 21.30 -27.56 19.85
CA LEU A 24 19.90 -27.14 19.68
C LEU A 24 19.75 -25.61 19.62
N VAL A 25 20.82 -24.91 19.19
CA VAL A 25 20.79 -23.46 18.86
C VAL A 25 21.08 -23.24 17.37
N THR A 26 21.00 -24.28 16.55
CA THR A 26 21.28 -24.22 15.09
C THR A 26 20.11 -24.70 14.24
N LEU A 27 18.86 -24.52 14.72
CA LEU A 27 17.67 -24.98 14.00
C LEU A 27 16.39 -24.19 14.36
N ALA A 28 16.49 -22.88 14.62
CA ALA A 28 15.28 -22.05 14.81
C ALA A 28 15.49 -20.53 14.63
N VAL A 29 16.22 -20.04 13.62
CA VAL A 29 15.99 -18.69 13.06
C VAL A 29 16.46 -18.66 11.60
N THR A 30 15.74 -19.32 10.71
CA THR A 30 15.58 -18.90 9.31
C THR A 30 14.30 -19.55 8.81
N ALA A 31 13.16 -19.11 9.35
CA ALA A 31 11.97 -19.12 8.51
C ALA A 31 12.31 -18.16 7.37
N ARG A 32 12.70 -18.70 6.22
CA ARG A 32 12.78 -17.90 5.00
C ARG A 32 11.39 -17.31 4.83
N LYS A 33 11.26 -15.99 5.02
CA LYS A 33 10.24 -15.25 4.29
C LYS A 33 10.54 -15.59 2.83
N GLU A 34 9.71 -16.41 2.21
CA GLU A 34 9.72 -16.52 0.76
C GLU A 34 9.32 -15.14 0.26
N GLU A 35 10.31 -14.25 0.09
CA GLU A 35 10.14 -13.07 -0.73
C GLU A 35 9.85 -13.59 -2.13
N MET A 36 8.56 -13.60 -2.47
CA MET A 36 8.06 -13.76 -3.83
C MET A 36 8.83 -12.77 -4.70
N THR A 37 9.88 -13.26 -5.36
CA THR A 37 10.74 -12.43 -6.20
C THR A 37 9.93 -12.13 -7.45
N LYS A 38 9.54 -10.87 -7.64
CA LYS A 38 8.79 -10.44 -8.82
C LYS A 38 9.60 -10.75 -10.09
N CYS A 39 8.96 -11.41 -11.05
CA CYS A 39 9.51 -11.68 -12.37
C CYS A 39 8.81 -10.78 -13.40
N TYR A 40 9.33 -9.56 -13.56
CA TYR A 40 8.71 -8.58 -14.45
C TYR A 40 8.83 -9.01 -15.93
N PRO A 41 7.74 -8.93 -16.70
CA PRO A 41 7.80 -9.23 -18.13
C PRO A 41 8.68 -8.21 -18.86
N THR A 42 9.36 -8.66 -19.91
CA THR A 42 10.05 -7.75 -20.84
C THR A 42 9.02 -7.11 -21.76
N VAL A 43 9.04 -5.78 -21.86
CA VAL A 43 8.23 -5.02 -22.83
C VAL A 43 9.13 -4.50 -23.96
N SER A 44 8.55 -4.17 -25.11
CA SER A 44 9.32 -3.61 -26.22
C SER A 44 9.88 -2.22 -25.90
N GLU A 45 10.95 -1.80 -26.58
CA GLU A 45 11.46 -0.43 -26.46
C GLU A 45 10.41 0.63 -26.81
N GLU A 46 9.50 0.32 -27.73
CA GLU A 46 8.39 1.20 -28.10
C GLU A 46 7.43 1.39 -26.93
N TYR A 47 7.09 0.30 -26.23
CA TYR A 47 6.26 0.34 -25.03
C TYR A 47 6.94 1.19 -23.94
N GLN A 48 8.23 0.98 -23.69
CA GLN A 48 8.98 1.76 -22.71
C GLN A 48 8.97 3.26 -23.06
N LYS A 49 9.21 3.61 -24.33
CA LYS A 49 9.14 5.01 -24.81
C LYS A 49 7.73 5.60 -24.68
N ALA A 50 6.69 4.78 -24.85
CA ALA A 50 5.31 5.19 -24.65
C ALA A 50 5.00 5.47 -23.18
N VAL A 51 5.46 4.62 -22.24
CA VAL A 51 5.36 4.86 -20.79
C VAL A 51 5.98 6.20 -20.41
N GLU A 52 7.20 6.48 -20.88
CA GLU A 52 7.89 7.76 -20.58
C GLU A 52 7.15 8.98 -21.13
N LYS A 53 6.59 8.88 -22.34
CA LYS A 53 5.79 9.95 -22.94
C LYS A 53 4.46 10.13 -22.22
N ALA A 54 3.80 9.04 -21.83
CA ALA A 54 2.56 9.05 -21.06
C ALA A 54 2.78 9.68 -19.68
N LYS A 55 3.85 9.31 -18.97
CA LYS A 55 4.24 9.89 -17.68
C LYS A 55 4.31 11.42 -17.76
N ARG A 56 4.99 11.96 -18.77
CA ARG A 56 5.08 13.43 -18.99
C ARG A 56 3.73 14.09 -19.24
N LYS A 57 2.86 13.48 -20.06
CA LYS A 57 1.52 14.02 -20.33
C LYS A 57 0.60 13.96 -19.11
N LEU A 58 0.67 12.87 -18.35
CA LEU A 58 -0.04 12.71 -17.08
C LEU A 58 0.40 13.77 -16.08
N ARG A 59 1.70 14.05 -15.94
CA ARG A 59 2.19 15.13 -15.07
C ARG A 59 1.54 16.48 -15.40
N GLY A 60 1.49 16.82 -16.69
CA GLY A 60 0.86 18.06 -17.17
C GLY A 60 -0.63 18.12 -16.85
N LEU A 61 -1.40 17.09 -17.22
CA LEU A 61 -2.84 17.04 -16.99
C LEU A 61 -3.19 17.08 -15.49
N ILE A 62 -2.52 16.25 -14.69
CA ILE A 62 -2.88 16.07 -13.28
C ILE A 62 -2.60 17.36 -12.49
N ALA A 63 -1.49 18.05 -12.79
CA ALA A 63 -1.18 19.35 -12.20
C ALA A 63 -2.15 20.43 -12.68
N GLU A 64 -2.43 20.53 -13.98
CA GLU A 64 -3.33 21.55 -14.54
C GLU A 64 -4.76 21.42 -14.00
N LYS A 65 -5.25 20.19 -13.85
CA LYS A 65 -6.62 19.90 -13.39
C LYS A 65 -6.76 19.75 -11.88
N ASN A 66 -5.66 19.84 -11.12
CA ASN A 66 -5.63 19.59 -9.67
C ASN A 66 -6.34 18.27 -9.29
N CYS A 67 -6.15 17.22 -10.09
CA CYS A 67 -6.90 15.97 -9.95
C CYS A 67 -6.07 14.80 -9.41
N ALA A 68 -4.88 15.06 -8.86
CA ALA A 68 -4.01 14.04 -8.27
C ALA A 68 -4.73 13.14 -7.26
N PRO A 69 -5.52 13.64 -6.30
CA PRO A 69 -6.19 12.76 -5.33
C PRO A 69 -7.18 11.80 -6.01
N LEU A 70 -7.84 12.25 -7.08
CA LEU A 70 -8.78 11.42 -7.83
C LEU A 70 -8.05 10.34 -8.65
N MET A 71 -6.89 10.65 -9.22
CA MET A 71 -6.07 9.68 -9.95
C MET A 71 -5.43 8.65 -9.01
N LEU A 72 -4.98 9.08 -7.83
CA LEU A 72 -4.52 8.16 -6.78
C LEU A 72 -5.65 7.23 -6.34
N ARG A 73 -6.86 7.76 -6.11
CA ARG A 73 -8.04 6.94 -5.80
C ARG A 73 -8.37 5.96 -6.93
N LEU A 74 -8.31 6.38 -8.20
CA LEU A 74 -8.54 5.48 -9.34
C LEU A 74 -7.56 4.29 -9.33
N ALA A 75 -6.27 4.57 -9.14
CA ALA A 75 -5.23 3.53 -9.08
C ALA A 75 -5.43 2.59 -7.87
N TRP A 76 -5.72 3.16 -6.68
CA TRP A 76 -6.05 2.42 -5.45
C TRP A 76 -7.25 1.48 -5.68
N HIS A 77 -8.38 2.00 -6.16
CA HIS A 77 -9.60 1.22 -6.38
C HIS A 77 -9.40 0.15 -7.46
N SER A 78 -8.57 0.40 -8.46
CA SER A 78 -8.24 -0.59 -9.50
C SER A 78 -7.45 -1.76 -8.91
N ALA A 79 -6.49 -1.49 -8.02
CA ALA A 79 -5.63 -2.51 -7.42
C ALA A 79 -6.29 -3.25 -6.25
N GLY A 80 -7.03 -2.53 -5.39
CA GLY A 80 -7.57 -3.01 -4.12
C GLY A 80 -8.68 -4.06 -4.22
N THR A 81 -9.02 -4.49 -5.44
CA THR A 81 -9.97 -5.58 -5.68
C THR A 81 -9.30 -6.96 -5.78
N PHE A 82 -7.96 -7.01 -5.73
CA PHE A 82 -7.23 -8.27 -5.79
C PHE A 82 -7.55 -9.17 -4.60
N ASP A 83 -7.79 -10.44 -4.89
CA ASP A 83 -7.94 -11.50 -3.90
C ASP A 83 -6.84 -12.56 -4.10
N VAL A 84 -5.94 -12.70 -3.14
CA VAL A 84 -4.78 -13.61 -3.19
C VAL A 84 -5.19 -15.08 -3.33
N LYS A 85 -6.36 -15.45 -2.78
CA LYS A 85 -6.82 -16.86 -2.75
C LYS A 85 -7.30 -17.33 -4.12
N THR A 86 -8.09 -16.50 -4.79
CA THR A 86 -8.66 -16.80 -6.11
C THR A 86 -7.83 -16.23 -7.26
N ARG A 87 -6.86 -15.36 -6.97
CA ARG A 87 -6.05 -14.61 -7.95
C ARG A 87 -6.88 -13.82 -8.95
N THR A 88 -8.02 -13.29 -8.49
CA THR A 88 -8.97 -12.49 -9.29
C THR A 88 -8.99 -11.03 -8.85
N GLY A 89 -9.47 -10.13 -9.70
CA GLY A 89 -9.37 -8.69 -9.50
C GLY A 89 -7.94 -8.19 -9.68
N GLY A 90 -7.66 -7.01 -9.11
CA GLY A 90 -6.36 -6.36 -9.18
C GLY A 90 -6.22 -5.37 -10.34
N PRO A 91 -5.04 -4.77 -10.50
CA PRO A 91 -4.80 -3.60 -11.34
C PRO A 91 -4.72 -3.93 -12.84
N PHE A 92 -5.74 -4.57 -13.40
CA PHE A 92 -5.75 -5.11 -14.77
C PHE A 92 -6.74 -4.39 -15.70
N GLY A 93 -6.87 -3.07 -15.53
CA GLY A 93 -7.58 -2.20 -16.48
C GLY A 93 -9.10 -2.39 -16.55
N THR A 94 -9.72 -3.14 -15.63
CA THR A 94 -11.17 -3.41 -15.61
C THR A 94 -11.99 -2.22 -15.11
N MET A 95 -11.39 -1.29 -14.36
CA MET A 95 -12.05 -0.08 -13.83
C MET A 95 -12.67 0.83 -14.91
N LYS A 96 -12.26 0.70 -16.18
CA LYS A 96 -12.91 1.42 -17.30
C LYS A 96 -14.29 0.86 -17.67
N GLN A 97 -14.61 -0.34 -17.22
CA GLN A 97 -15.82 -1.05 -17.61
C GLN A 97 -17.03 -0.50 -16.85
N PRO A 98 -18.17 -0.28 -17.53
CA PRO A 98 -19.37 0.26 -16.88
C PRO A 98 -19.84 -0.55 -15.66
N ALA A 99 -19.67 -1.88 -15.69
CA ALA A 99 -20.07 -2.76 -14.60
C ALA A 99 -19.26 -2.47 -13.31
N GLU A 100 -17.95 -2.27 -13.42
CA GLU A 100 -17.11 -1.97 -12.25
C GLU A 100 -17.27 -0.52 -11.78
N LEU A 101 -17.45 0.43 -12.70
CA LEU A 101 -17.77 1.82 -12.37
C LEU A 101 -19.10 1.96 -11.62
N ALA A 102 -20.04 1.05 -11.86
CA ALA A 102 -21.34 1.03 -11.19
C ALA A 102 -21.27 0.53 -9.73
N HIS A 103 -20.15 -0.05 -9.28
CA HIS A 103 -19.99 -0.44 -7.88
C HIS A 103 -20.08 0.79 -6.97
N GLY A 104 -20.79 0.69 -5.84
CA GLY A 104 -21.06 1.82 -4.94
C GLY A 104 -19.78 2.50 -4.43
N ALA A 105 -18.75 1.72 -4.09
CA ALA A 105 -17.45 2.25 -3.66
C ALA A 105 -16.72 3.06 -4.76
N ASN A 106 -17.03 2.82 -6.03
CA ASN A 106 -16.39 3.45 -7.18
C ASN A 106 -17.11 4.73 -7.65
N ASN A 107 -18.16 5.16 -6.95
CA ASN A 107 -18.91 6.37 -7.29
C ASN A 107 -17.97 7.59 -7.51
N GLY A 108 -18.11 8.24 -8.66
CA GLY A 108 -17.29 9.36 -9.14
C GLY A 108 -15.98 9.00 -9.85
N LEU A 109 -15.61 7.71 -9.97
CA LEU A 109 -14.43 7.30 -10.74
C LEU A 109 -14.64 7.34 -12.25
N ASP A 110 -15.89 7.41 -12.72
CA ASP A 110 -16.21 7.66 -14.13
C ASP A 110 -15.62 9.00 -14.62
N ILE A 111 -15.54 10.00 -13.72
CA ILE A 111 -14.91 11.29 -13.97
C ILE A 111 -13.41 11.10 -14.23
N ALA A 112 -12.74 10.27 -13.42
CA ALA A 112 -11.32 10.00 -13.56
C ALA A 112 -11.00 9.31 -14.89
N VAL A 113 -11.76 8.25 -15.20
CA VAL A 113 -11.66 7.52 -16.48
C VAL A 113 -11.85 8.47 -17.66
N ARG A 114 -12.91 9.28 -17.65
CA ARG A 114 -13.19 10.26 -18.71
C ARG A 114 -12.13 11.34 -18.87
N LEU A 115 -11.52 11.80 -17.77
CA LEU A 115 -10.43 12.79 -17.81
C LEU A 115 -9.15 12.21 -18.43
N LEU A 116 -8.90 10.92 -18.20
CA LEU A 116 -7.71 10.21 -18.66
C LEU A 116 -7.81 9.74 -20.12
N GLU A 117 -9.03 9.47 -20.60
CA GLU A 117 -9.28 8.89 -21.93
C GLU A 117 -8.57 9.63 -23.08
N PRO A 118 -8.64 10.98 -23.20
CA PRO A 118 -7.99 11.67 -24.32
C PRO A 118 -6.47 11.53 -24.35
N ILE A 119 -5.83 11.28 -23.20
CA ILE A 119 -4.39 10.96 -23.15
C ILE A 119 -4.19 9.49 -23.47
N LYS A 120 -5.02 8.60 -22.94
CA LYS A 120 -4.93 7.15 -23.22
C LYS A 120 -5.06 6.82 -24.70
N GLU A 121 -5.94 7.51 -25.44
CA GLU A 121 -6.11 7.38 -26.89
C GLU A 121 -4.83 7.69 -27.68
N GLN A 122 -3.95 8.54 -27.15
CA GLN A 122 -2.65 8.85 -27.76
C GLN A 122 -1.62 7.73 -27.57
N PHE A 123 -1.90 6.77 -26.68
CA PHE A 123 -1.03 5.64 -26.35
C PHE A 123 -1.80 4.31 -26.48
N PRO A 124 -2.18 3.90 -27.70
CA PRO A 124 -2.90 2.65 -27.92
C PRO A 124 -2.06 1.42 -27.56
N ILE A 125 -0.73 1.53 -27.61
CA ILE A 125 0.19 0.45 -27.23
C ILE A 125 0.17 0.14 -25.72
N LEU A 126 -0.15 1.12 -24.87
CA LEU A 126 -0.22 0.91 -23.43
C LEU A 126 -1.54 0.24 -23.05
N SER A 127 -1.50 -0.75 -22.16
CA SER A 127 -2.72 -1.27 -21.52
C SER A 127 -3.37 -0.19 -20.65
N TYR A 128 -4.68 -0.28 -20.42
CA TYR A 128 -5.33 0.57 -19.42
C TYR A 128 -4.81 0.25 -18.01
N ALA A 129 -4.48 -1.01 -17.76
CA ALA A 129 -3.86 -1.49 -16.54
C ALA A 129 -2.61 -0.69 -16.15
N ASP A 130 -1.61 -0.64 -17.04
CA ASP A 130 -0.38 0.13 -16.80
C ASP A 130 -0.68 1.63 -16.77
N PHE A 131 -1.56 2.13 -17.63
CA PHE A 131 -1.85 3.55 -17.72
C PHE A 131 -2.47 4.11 -16.43
N TYR A 132 -3.40 3.38 -15.80
CA TYR A 132 -4.01 3.81 -14.54
C TYR A 132 -3.06 3.72 -13.36
N GLN A 133 -2.22 2.69 -13.27
CA GLN A 133 -1.21 2.61 -12.21
C GLN A 133 -0.13 3.70 -12.39
N LEU A 134 0.27 4.00 -13.63
CA LEU A 134 1.17 5.12 -13.91
C LEU A 134 0.55 6.46 -13.50
N ALA A 135 -0.75 6.67 -13.71
CA ALA A 135 -1.44 7.86 -13.26
C ALA A 135 -1.46 8.01 -11.73
N GLY A 136 -1.58 6.90 -10.98
CA GLY A 136 -1.46 6.86 -9.52
C GLY A 136 -0.07 7.24 -9.04
N VAL A 137 0.97 6.66 -9.62
CA VAL A 137 2.38 7.00 -9.32
C VAL A 137 2.66 8.46 -9.60
N VAL A 138 2.23 8.97 -10.76
CA VAL A 138 2.41 10.38 -11.12
C VAL A 138 1.65 11.30 -10.16
N ALA A 139 0.46 10.92 -9.71
CA ALA A 139 -0.30 11.73 -8.76
C ALA A 139 0.45 11.96 -7.44
N VAL A 140 1.11 10.93 -6.90
CA VAL A 140 1.97 11.04 -5.71
C VAL A 140 3.18 11.91 -6.00
N GLU A 141 3.87 11.65 -7.10
CA GLU A 141 5.09 12.36 -7.50
C GLU A 141 4.86 13.87 -7.68
N ILE A 142 3.79 14.29 -8.36
CA ILE A 142 3.55 15.71 -8.65
C ILE A 142 3.04 16.52 -7.45
N THR A 143 2.59 15.83 -6.39
CA THR A 143 2.10 16.46 -5.16
C THR A 143 3.18 16.53 -4.08
N GLY A 144 4.41 16.12 -4.38
CA GLY A 144 5.56 16.20 -3.49
C GLY A 144 5.85 14.91 -2.70
N GLY A 145 5.14 13.82 -3.00
CA GLY A 145 5.34 12.53 -2.35
C GLY A 145 6.56 11.77 -2.86
N PRO A 146 6.79 10.55 -2.36
CA PRO A 146 7.95 9.75 -2.72
C PRO A 146 7.91 9.27 -4.18
N GLU A 147 9.10 9.02 -4.74
CA GLU A 147 9.22 8.31 -6.01
C GLU A 147 8.87 6.83 -5.82
N ILE A 148 7.86 6.36 -6.53
CA ILE A 148 7.43 4.95 -6.52
C ILE A 148 7.93 4.29 -7.81
N PRO A 149 8.69 3.18 -7.72
CA PRO A 149 9.09 2.42 -8.90
C PRO A 149 7.88 1.98 -9.72
N PHE A 150 8.00 2.03 -11.05
CA PHE A 150 6.94 1.58 -11.96
C PHE A 150 7.49 0.56 -12.95
N HIS A 151 6.92 -0.65 -12.92
CA HIS A 151 7.25 -1.73 -13.85
C HIS A 151 6.08 -1.94 -14.82
N PRO A 152 6.28 -1.75 -16.15
CA PRO A 152 5.24 -1.97 -17.14
C PRO A 152 5.04 -3.46 -17.44
N GLY A 153 3.95 -3.77 -18.14
CA GLY A 153 3.63 -5.08 -18.69
C GLY A 153 2.36 -5.71 -18.11
N ARG A 154 1.52 -4.96 -17.39
CA ARG A 154 0.20 -5.47 -17.00
C ARG A 154 -0.67 -5.60 -18.24
N GLU A 155 -1.37 -6.72 -18.36
CA GLU A 155 -2.37 -6.93 -19.41
C GLU A 155 -3.76 -6.51 -18.93
N ASP A 156 -4.60 -6.04 -19.85
CA ASP A 156 -6.00 -5.75 -19.56
C ASP A 156 -6.80 -7.05 -19.46
N LYS A 157 -7.47 -7.27 -18.31
CA LYS A 157 -8.36 -8.41 -18.12
C LYS A 157 -9.77 -8.11 -18.67
N PRO A 158 -10.49 -9.12 -19.19
CA PRO A 158 -11.78 -8.93 -19.83
C PRO A 158 -12.94 -8.74 -18.83
N HIS A 159 -12.83 -9.31 -17.63
CA HIS A 159 -13.94 -9.35 -16.67
C HIS A 159 -13.58 -8.61 -15.38
N PRO A 160 -14.47 -7.74 -14.88
CA PRO A 160 -14.26 -7.03 -13.63
C PRO A 160 -14.41 -8.00 -12.45
N PRO A 161 -13.79 -7.69 -11.30
CA PRO A 161 -14.03 -8.43 -10.06
C PRO A 161 -15.47 -8.23 -9.57
N PRO A 162 -15.98 -9.12 -8.70
CA PRO A 162 -17.25 -8.87 -8.01
C PRO A 162 -17.15 -7.65 -7.10
N GLU A 163 -18.27 -6.94 -6.94
CA GLU A 163 -18.40 -5.84 -5.98
C GLU A 163 -18.18 -6.32 -4.52
N GLY A 164 -17.81 -5.39 -3.63
CA GLY A 164 -17.74 -5.61 -2.19
C GLY A 164 -16.35 -5.94 -1.63
N ARG A 165 -15.31 -5.89 -2.48
CA ARG A 165 -13.92 -6.17 -2.09
C ARG A 165 -13.15 -4.97 -1.52
N LEU A 166 -13.64 -3.76 -1.75
CA LEU A 166 -13.01 -2.52 -1.27
C LEU A 166 -13.41 -2.24 0.19
N PRO A 167 -12.55 -1.55 0.97
CA PRO A 167 -12.80 -1.32 2.39
C PRO A 167 -14.02 -0.40 2.62
N ASP A 168 -14.71 -0.63 3.74
CA ASP A 168 -15.86 0.15 4.18
C ASP A 168 -15.39 1.10 5.27
N ALA A 169 -15.55 2.40 5.00
CA ALA A 169 -15.10 3.49 5.86
C ALA A 169 -15.74 3.48 7.26
N THR A 170 -16.84 2.75 7.46
CA THR A 170 -17.56 2.69 8.74
C THR A 170 -17.08 1.57 9.68
N LYS A 171 -16.17 0.71 9.21
CA LYS A 171 -15.70 -0.47 9.96
C LYS A 171 -14.36 -0.21 10.67
N GLY A 172 -13.91 -1.19 11.46
CA GLY A 172 -12.70 -1.10 12.28
C GLY A 172 -11.52 -1.93 11.78
N ALA A 173 -10.53 -2.14 12.66
CA ALA A 173 -9.25 -2.77 12.37
C ALA A 173 -9.38 -4.20 11.82
N ASP A 174 -10.31 -5.01 12.35
CA ASP A 174 -10.55 -6.37 11.84
C ASP A 174 -10.96 -6.37 10.36
N HIS A 175 -11.77 -5.39 9.96
CA HIS A 175 -12.17 -5.21 8.56
C HIS A 175 -10.97 -4.79 7.69
N LEU A 176 -10.14 -3.86 8.18
CA LEU A 176 -8.92 -3.47 7.48
C LEU A 176 -7.99 -4.68 7.28
N ARG A 177 -7.76 -5.49 8.31
CA ARG A 177 -6.95 -6.72 8.19
C ARG A 177 -7.61 -7.78 7.31
N GLN A 178 -8.93 -7.88 7.30
CA GLN A 178 -9.64 -8.77 6.39
C GLN A 178 -9.40 -8.37 4.92
N VAL A 179 -9.54 -7.08 4.60
CA VAL A 179 -9.43 -6.56 3.24
C VAL A 179 -7.97 -6.48 2.79
N PHE A 180 -7.10 -5.80 3.53
CA PHE A 180 -5.70 -5.62 3.14
C PHE A 180 -4.87 -6.88 3.40
N GLY A 181 -5.03 -7.51 4.56
CA GLY A 181 -4.26 -8.69 4.93
C GLY A 181 -4.77 -9.96 4.26
N ALA A 182 -5.95 -10.41 4.65
CA ALA A 182 -6.45 -11.73 4.24
C ALA A 182 -6.85 -11.81 2.75
N GLN A 183 -7.32 -10.70 2.17
CA GLN A 183 -7.70 -10.63 0.75
C GLN A 183 -6.56 -10.12 -0.13
N MET A 184 -5.90 -8.99 0.17
CA MET A 184 -4.83 -8.46 -0.71
C MET A 184 -3.43 -9.03 -0.41
N GLY A 185 -3.17 -9.57 0.78
CA GLY A 185 -1.85 -10.07 1.17
C GLY A 185 -0.87 -8.99 1.66
N LEU A 186 -1.38 -7.84 2.10
CA LEU A 186 -0.61 -6.71 2.60
C LEU A 186 -0.45 -6.77 4.13
N SER A 187 0.62 -6.17 4.66
CA SER A 187 0.92 -6.17 6.10
C SER A 187 0.23 -5.03 6.85
N ASP A 188 0.22 -5.10 8.19
CA ASP A 188 -0.23 -4.00 9.06
C ASP A 188 0.54 -2.69 8.79
N GLN A 189 1.84 -2.77 8.45
CA GLN A 189 2.64 -1.61 8.04
C GLN A 189 2.11 -0.99 6.74
N ASP A 190 1.80 -1.84 5.76
CA ASP A 190 1.25 -1.39 4.47
C ASP A 190 -0.13 -0.74 4.68
N ILE A 191 -0.98 -1.27 5.57
CA ILE A 191 -2.29 -0.67 5.92
C ILE A 191 -2.12 0.77 6.41
N VAL A 192 -1.27 0.99 7.41
CA VAL A 192 -1.11 2.32 8.00
C VAL A 192 -0.42 3.27 7.03
N ALA A 193 0.60 2.82 6.30
CA ALA A 193 1.26 3.64 5.28
C ALA A 193 0.27 4.06 4.18
N LEU A 194 -0.47 3.11 3.58
CA LEU A 194 -1.43 3.39 2.52
C LEU A 194 -2.60 4.28 2.98
N SER A 195 -3.00 4.18 4.26
CA SER A 195 -3.99 5.10 4.85
C SER A 195 -3.52 6.56 4.79
N GLY A 196 -2.21 6.79 4.87
CA GLY A 196 -1.57 8.09 4.65
C GLY A 196 -1.84 8.70 3.27
N GLY A 197 -2.31 7.92 2.29
CA GLY A 197 -2.79 8.46 1.01
C GLY A 197 -3.95 9.46 1.16
N HIS A 198 -4.71 9.40 2.26
CA HIS A 198 -5.72 10.40 2.63
C HIS A 198 -5.14 11.78 2.96
N THR A 199 -3.80 11.92 3.05
CA THR A 199 -3.16 13.25 3.09
C THR A 199 -3.56 14.10 1.88
N LEU A 200 -3.88 13.44 0.75
CA LEU A 200 -4.45 14.04 -0.45
C LEU A 200 -5.98 13.92 -0.50
N GLY A 201 -6.60 14.99 -0.97
CA GLY A 201 -8.00 14.99 -1.38
C GLY A 201 -9.01 15.19 -0.27
N ARG A 202 -10.22 14.69 -0.52
CA ARG A 202 -11.39 14.87 0.34
C ARG A 202 -12.51 13.89 0.00
N CYS A 203 -13.37 13.64 0.97
CA CYS A 203 -14.67 13.03 0.72
C CYS A 203 -15.66 14.04 0.14
N HIS A 204 -16.64 13.50 -0.59
CA HIS A 204 -17.72 14.27 -1.20
C HIS A 204 -19.05 13.59 -0.83
N LYS A 205 -20.00 14.38 -0.33
CA LYS A 205 -21.24 13.88 0.25
C LYS A 205 -22.06 13.07 -0.76
N GLU A 206 -22.08 13.48 -2.02
CA GLU A 206 -22.77 12.82 -3.11
C GLU A 206 -22.10 11.51 -3.58
N ARG A 207 -20.87 11.25 -3.14
CA ARG A 207 -20.11 10.03 -3.50
C ARG A 207 -20.15 9.00 -2.38
N SER A 208 -19.66 9.38 -1.21
CA SER A 208 -19.44 8.49 -0.07
C SER A 208 -20.37 8.76 1.12
N GLY A 209 -21.17 9.83 1.09
CA GLY A 209 -21.93 10.32 2.25
C GLY A 209 -21.10 11.15 3.24
N PHE A 210 -19.78 10.93 3.32
CA PHE A 210 -18.82 11.76 4.05
C PHE A 210 -18.43 13.02 3.27
N GLU A 211 -17.94 14.05 3.96
CA GLU A 211 -17.60 15.34 3.37
C GLU A 211 -16.37 15.97 4.06
N GLY A 212 -15.50 16.59 3.27
CA GLY A 212 -14.36 17.35 3.78
C GLY A 212 -12.99 16.69 3.53
N PRO A 213 -11.90 17.47 3.62
CA PRO A 213 -10.53 16.99 3.50
C PRO A 213 -10.00 16.44 4.83
N TRP A 214 -9.02 15.55 4.80
CA TRP A 214 -8.32 15.12 6.02
C TRP A 214 -7.26 16.13 6.48
N THR A 215 -6.70 16.90 5.54
CA THR A 215 -5.62 17.85 5.80
C THR A 215 -6.00 19.25 5.35
N THR A 216 -5.30 20.26 5.87
CA THR A 216 -5.49 21.66 5.44
C THR A 216 -4.97 21.92 4.03
N ASN A 217 -4.07 21.07 3.52
CA ASN A 217 -3.43 21.20 2.21
C ASN A 217 -3.69 19.93 1.36
N PRO A 218 -4.92 19.71 0.86
CA PRO A 218 -5.32 18.43 0.24
C PRO A 218 -4.69 18.14 -1.14
N LEU A 219 -3.70 18.94 -1.57
CA LEU A 219 -2.93 18.76 -2.80
C LEU A 219 -1.42 18.64 -2.54
N ILE A 220 -1.00 18.58 -1.27
CA ILE A 220 0.38 18.34 -0.86
C ILE A 220 0.45 16.95 -0.25
N PHE A 221 1.35 16.11 -0.76
CA PHE A 221 1.59 14.79 -0.21
C PHE A 221 2.69 14.90 0.84
N ASP A 222 2.28 14.88 2.10
CA ASP A 222 3.14 14.99 3.29
C ASP A 222 2.59 14.08 4.42
N ASN A 223 3.23 14.07 5.59
CA ASN A 223 2.75 13.30 6.74
C ASN A 223 1.63 13.99 7.56
N SER A 224 1.00 15.05 7.05
CA SER A 224 -0.02 15.82 7.78
C SER A 224 -1.23 14.96 8.16
N TYR A 225 -1.60 13.95 7.37
CA TYR A 225 -2.67 13.01 7.73
C TYR A 225 -2.48 12.42 9.14
N PHE A 226 -1.28 11.94 9.47
CA PHE A 226 -1.00 11.33 10.77
C PHE A 226 -0.96 12.38 11.89
N LYS A 227 -0.42 13.57 11.61
CA LYS A 227 -0.39 14.70 12.56
C LYS A 227 -1.81 15.16 12.91
N GLU A 228 -2.67 15.31 11.91
CA GLU A 228 -4.07 15.66 12.09
C GLU A 228 -4.82 14.59 12.87
N LEU A 229 -4.61 13.31 12.53
CA LEU A 229 -5.22 12.18 13.24
C LEU A 229 -4.87 12.17 14.73
N LEU A 230 -3.58 12.35 15.09
CA LEU A 230 -3.14 12.40 16.49
C LEU A 230 -3.64 13.62 17.27
N SER A 231 -3.90 14.73 16.58
CA SER A 231 -4.35 15.98 17.20
C SER A 231 -5.84 16.00 17.56
N GLY A 232 -6.59 14.97 17.18
CA GLY A 232 -8.03 14.86 17.41
C GLY A 232 -8.86 15.58 16.34
N GLU A 233 -10.18 15.54 16.50
CA GLU A 233 -11.11 16.13 15.54
C GLU A 233 -11.02 17.67 15.56
N LYS A 234 -10.97 18.27 14.37
CA LYS A 234 -10.96 19.72 14.16
C LYS A 234 -12.08 20.12 13.22
N GLU A 235 -12.69 21.28 13.48
CA GLU A 235 -13.69 21.85 12.58
C GLU A 235 -13.10 22.02 11.18
N GLY A 236 -13.82 21.56 10.15
CA GLY A 236 -13.41 21.63 8.75
C GLY A 236 -12.51 20.49 8.26
N LEU A 237 -12.05 19.60 9.14
CA LEU A 237 -11.28 18.40 8.77
C LEU A 237 -12.07 17.12 9.04
N LEU A 238 -11.78 16.09 8.24
CA LEU A 238 -12.44 14.79 8.27
C LEU A 238 -11.56 13.75 8.97
N GLN A 239 -12.19 12.87 9.74
CA GLN A 239 -11.62 11.59 10.17
C GLN A 239 -12.70 10.51 10.07
N LEU A 240 -12.52 9.54 9.18
CA LEU A 240 -13.42 8.40 9.05
C LEU A 240 -13.26 7.44 10.24
N PRO A 241 -14.27 6.61 10.54
CA PRO A 241 -14.12 5.52 11.52
C PRO A 241 -12.90 4.63 11.24
N THR A 242 -12.60 4.32 9.97
CA THR A 242 -11.39 3.58 9.57
C THR A 242 -10.07 4.32 9.83
N ASP A 243 -10.06 5.66 9.81
CA ASP A 243 -8.85 6.42 10.17
C ASP A 243 -8.66 6.37 11.70
N LYS A 244 -9.73 6.58 12.45
CA LYS A 244 -9.70 6.60 13.92
C LYS A 244 -9.27 5.28 14.52
N VAL A 245 -9.62 4.16 13.89
CA VAL A 245 -9.26 2.83 14.43
C VAL A 245 -7.75 2.59 14.46
N LEU A 246 -6.98 3.31 13.62
CA LEU A 246 -5.52 3.28 13.62
C LEU A 246 -4.92 3.79 14.95
N LEU A 247 -5.66 4.62 15.70
CA LEU A 247 -5.22 5.15 17.00
C LEU A 247 -5.42 4.19 18.17
N SER A 248 -6.40 3.29 18.04
CA SER A 248 -6.80 2.36 19.11
C SER A 248 -6.20 0.96 18.96
N ASP A 249 -5.80 0.58 17.76
CA ASP A 249 -5.22 -0.73 17.50
C ASP A 249 -3.74 -0.78 17.93
N PRO A 250 -3.31 -1.78 18.73
CA PRO A 250 -1.97 -1.82 19.30
C PRO A 250 -0.85 -2.05 18.28
N ALA A 251 -1.14 -2.60 17.10
CA ALA A 251 -0.16 -2.75 16.02
C ALA A 251 -0.11 -1.54 15.09
N PHE A 252 -1.26 -0.88 14.87
CA PHE A 252 -1.32 0.32 14.01
C PHE A 252 -0.81 1.57 14.71
N ARG A 253 -1.13 1.75 16.00
CA ARG A 253 -0.83 2.99 16.72
C ARG A 253 0.66 3.37 16.70
N PRO A 254 1.62 2.46 16.95
CA PRO A 254 3.04 2.79 16.88
C PRO A 254 3.49 3.28 15.49
N LEU A 255 2.84 2.80 14.42
CA LEU A 255 3.13 3.25 13.05
C LEU A 255 2.58 4.65 12.79
N VAL A 256 1.38 4.97 13.31
CA VAL A 256 0.84 6.34 13.26
C VAL A 256 1.77 7.31 13.99
N ASP A 257 2.22 6.94 15.20
CA ASP A 257 3.17 7.77 15.97
C ASP A 257 4.50 7.94 15.22
N LYS A 258 5.03 6.86 14.62
CA LYS A 258 6.24 6.88 13.77
C LYS A 258 6.09 7.86 12.61
N TYR A 259 5.05 7.71 11.80
CA TYR A 259 4.86 8.51 10.59
C TYR A 259 4.55 9.97 10.87
N ALA A 260 3.86 10.28 11.98
CA ALA A 260 3.63 11.67 12.37
C ALA A 260 4.94 12.37 12.80
N ALA A 261 5.87 11.63 13.42
CA ALA A 261 7.15 12.15 13.89
C ALA A 261 8.21 12.22 12.79
N ASP A 262 8.16 11.32 11.80
CA ASP A 262 9.18 11.14 10.77
C ASP A 262 8.54 10.95 9.39
N GLU A 263 8.59 12.01 8.58
CA GLU A 263 8.04 12.02 7.21
C GLU A 263 8.86 11.16 6.24
N ASP A 264 10.19 11.10 6.40
CA ASP A 264 11.04 10.28 5.55
C ASP A 264 10.71 8.79 5.77
N ALA A 265 10.47 8.40 7.02
CA ALA A 265 10.04 7.05 7.34
C ALA A 265 8.64 6.73 6.79
N PHE A 266 7.72 7.70 6.77
CA PHE A 266 6.43 7.56 6.09
C PHE A 266 6.62 7.40 4.58
N PHE A 267 7.42 8.24 3.95
CA PHE A 267 7.65 8.22 2.50
C PHE A 267 8.28 6.90 2.05
N PHE A 268 9.24 6.39 2.81
CA PHE A 268 9.85 5.08 2.56
C PHE A 268 8.80 3.96 2.60
N ASP A 269 8.05 3.86 3.70
CA ASP A 269 7.06 2.78 3.87
C ASP A 269 5.86 2.95 2.91
N TYR A 270 5.48 4.18 2.56
CA TYR A 270 4.45 4.46 1.56
C TYR A 270 4.88 4.01 0.17
N ALA A 271 6.12 4.30 -0.24
CA ALA A 271 6.63 3.87 -1.53
C ALA A 271 6.64 2.35 -1.66
N GLU A 272 7.09 1.63 -0.63
CA GLU A 272 7.04 0.17 -0.60
C GLU A 272 5.60 -0.37 -0.67
N ALA A 273 4.70 0.18 0.13
CA ALA A 273 3.31 -0.28 0.18
C ALA A 273 2.54 0.02 -1.11
N HIS A 274 2.76 1.20 -1.71
CA HIS A 274 2.17 1.56 -3.00
C HIS A 274 2.71 0.67 -4.13
N LEU A 275 4.02 0.36 -4.13
CA LEU A 275 4.61 -0.57 -5.08
C LEU A 275 3.92 -1.93 -5.01
N LYS A 276 3.86 -2.53 -3.81
CA LYS A 276 3.17 -3.82 -3.58
C LYS A 276 1.73 -3.80 -4.05
N LEU A 277 0.98 -2.76 -3.67
CA LEU A 277 -0.41 -2.57 -4.08
C LEU A 277 -0.55 -2.53 -5.61
N SER A 278 0.23 -1.68 -6.27
CA SER A 278 0.14 -1.49 -7.72
C SER A 278 0.48 -2.76 -8.50
N GLU A 279 1.15 -3.73 -7.87
CA GLU A 279 1.63 -4.98 -8.44
C GLU A 279 0.88 -6.22 -7.93
N LEU A 280 -0.25 -6.04 -7.24
CA LEU A 280 -1.06 -7.17 -6.75
C LEU A 280 -1.49 -8.10 -7.89
N GLY A 281 -1.04 -9.36 -7.85
CA GLY A 281 -1.30 -10.37 -8.88
C GLY A 281 -0.51 -10.19 -10.19
N PHE A 282 0.38 -9.21 -10.27
CA PHE A 282 1.22 -8.93 -11.43
C PHE A 282 2.66 -9.39 -11.18
N ALA A 283 3.30 -10.02 -12.18
CA ALA A 283 4.69 -10.46 -12.11
C ALA A 283 5.01 -11.41 -10.94
N ASP A 284 4.00 -12.10 -10.39
CA ASP A 284 4.23 -13.18 -9.43
C ASP A 284 4.85 -14.37 -10.17
N ALA A 285 5.94 -14.91 -9.63
CA ALA A 285 6.62 -16.11 -10.13
C ALA A 285 5.92 -17.39 -9.67
#